data_AF-A0A9W9ZJQ8-F1
#
_entry.id   AF-A0A9W9ZJQ8-F1
#
_cell.length_a   1.000
_cell.length_b   1.000
_cell.length_c   1.000
_cell.angle_alpha   90.00
_cell.angle_beta   90.00
_cell.angle_gamma   90.00
#
_symmetry.space_group_name_H-M   'P 1'
#
loop_
_entity.id
_entity.type
_entity.pdbx_description
1 polymer ?
#
loop_
_entity_poly.entity_id
_entity_poly.type
_entity_poly.pdbx_seq_one_letter_code
_entity_poly.pdbx_strand_id
1 'polypeptide(L)'
;MLGIHTDFSLQIRVASSLPLPEDTENTRPRIDFIVLFIDLTNNLSLETIRSSVKHVDIDYFLGHCCFVVTQAKNEAMHAVSIQEVTSLADSYDSPLICSDLEKEEDRIFLSRKLVHLLQVSCGFCSDVTTLLLDSTRKSFVFEDELHGMMK
;
A
#
# COMPACT_ATOMS: atom_id res chain seq x y z
N MET A 1 -10.59 5.14 18.73
CA MET A 1 -9.48 4.16 18.83
C MET A 1 -9.90 2.97 17.97
N LEU A 2 -9.20 2.64 16.87
CA LEU A 2 -9.67 1.69 15.84
C LEU A 2 -9.72 0.21 16.29
N GLY A 3 -9.43 -0.08 17.57
CA GLY A 3 -9.61 -1.41 18.16
C GLY A 3 -8.74 -2.52 17.54
N ILE A 4 -7.62 -2.18 16.90
CA ILE A 4 -6.73 -3.17 16.30
C ILE A 4 -5.82 -3.74 17.39
N HIS A 5 -6.02 -5.03 17.70
CA HIS A 5 -5.17 -5.78 18.62
C HIS A 5 -4.14 -6.58 17.81
N THR A 6 -2.87 -6.38 18.12
CA THR A 6 -1.76 -7.12 17.51
C THR A 6 -1.00 -7.87 18.61
N ASP A 7 -0.52 -9.07 18.31
CA ASP A 7 0.31 -9.87 19.23
C ASP A 7 1.77 -9.39 19.27
N PHE A 8 2.07 -8.29 18.57
CA PHE A 8 3.38 -7.65 18.46
C PHE A 8 3.26 -6.14 18.69
N SER A 9 4.38 -5.51 19.04
CA SER A 9 4.45 -4.06 19.19
C SER A 9 4.45 -3.37 17.83
N LEU A 10 3.48 -2.49 17.60
CA LEU A 10 3.33 -1.75 16.36
C LEU A 10 3.87 -0.32 16.52
N GLN A 11 4.88 0.05 15.73
CA GLN A 11 5.37 1.42 15.60
C GLN A 11 5.10 1.94 14.20
N ILE A 12 4.43 3.09 14.10
CA ILE A 12 4.13 3.74 12.82
C ILE A 12 4.94 5.03 12.73
N ARG A 13 5.64 5.22 11.62
CA ARG A 13 6.35 6.46 11.27
C ARG A 13 5.83 6.96 9.93
N VAL A 14 5.65 8.27 9.82
CA VAL A 14 5.14 8.92 8.60
C VAL A 14 6.21 9.87 8.07
N ALA A 15 6.34 9.92 6.75
CA ALA A 15 7.18 10.87 6.04
C ALA A 15 6.39 11.42 4.85
N SER A 16 6.71 12.65 4.44
CA SER A 16 6.09 13.27 3.25
C SER A 16 6.78 12.87 1.95
N SER A 17 8.05 12.45 2.01
CA SER A 17 8.85 12.04 0.86
C SER A 17 10.06 11.20 1.29
N LEU A 18 10.71 10.55 0.32
CA LEU A 18 12.01 9.90 0.48
C LEU A 18 13.07 10.62 -0.38
N PRO A 19 14.37 10.55 -0.01
CA PRO A 19 14.93 9.77 1.10
C PRO A 19 14.60 10.34 2.47
N LEU A 20 14.56 9.48 3.49
CA LEU A 20 14.49 9.94 4.88
C LEU A 20 15.78 10.72 5.24
N PRO A 21 15.72 11.70 6.15
CA PRO A 21 16.90 12.43 6.63
C PRO A 21 18.02 11.47 7.09
N GLU A 22 19.28 11.87 7.04
CA GLU A 22 20.36 11.02 7.54
C GLU A 22 20.17 10.67 9.03
N ASP A 23 20.51 9.43 9.39
CA ASP A 23 20.43 8.93 10.76
C ASP A 23 21.85 8.72 11.30
N THR A 24 22.52 9.82 11.62
CA THR A 24 23.93 9.83 12.08
C THR A 24 24.14 8.99 13.34
N GLU A 25 23.13 8.95 14.21
CA GLU A 25 23.16 8.24 15.49
C GLU A 25 22.68 6.78 15.39
N ASN A 26 22.33 6.29 14.19
CA ASN A 26 21.79 4.93 13.95
C ASN A 26 20.61 4.58 14.89
N THR A 27 19.73 5.54 15.11
CA THR A 27 18.55 5.40 15.99
C THR A 27 17.30 4.92 15.26
N ARG A 28 17.36 4.82 13.93
CA ARG A 28 16.24 4.39 13.09
C ARG A 28 15.99 2.90 13.32
N PRO A 29 14.79 2.53 13.80
CA PRO A 29 14.42 1.13 13.90
C PRO A 29 14.34 0.54 12.50
N ARG A 30 14.49 -0.79 12.42
CA ARG A 30 14.20 -1.54 11.20
C ARG A 30 12.79 -1.19 10.73
N ILE A 31 12.64 -0.96 9.43
CA ILE A 31 11.35 -0.72 8.79
C ILE A 31 10.89 -2.05 8.23
N ASP A 32 9.81 -2.61 8.76
CA ASP A 32 9.30 -3.91 8.33
C ASP A 32 8.31 -3.82 7.17
N PHE A 33 7.67 -2.66 6.96
CA PHE A 33 6.70 -2.48 5.89
C PHE A 33 6.58 -1.00 5.49
N ILE A 34 6.42 -0.73 4.19
CA ILE A 34 6.26 0.62 3.63
C ILE A 34 4.89 0.77 2.98
N VAL A 35 4.16 1.83 3.34
CA VAL A 35 2.88 2.17 2.71
C VAL A 35 3.01 3.50 1.96
N LEU A 36 2.82 3.47 0.65
CA LEU A 36 2.94 4.63 -0.23
C LEU A 36 1.55 5.17 -0.57
N PHE A 37 1.17 6.28 0.08
CA PHE A 37 -0.13 6.92 -0.16
C PHE A 37 -0.09 7.84 -1.37
N ILE A 38 -1.07 7.68 -2.26
CA ILE A 38 -1.29 8.51 -3.45
C ILE A 38 -2.71 9.08 -3.38
N ASP A 39 -2.81 10.41 -3.41
CA ASP A 39 -4.07 11.13 -3.52
C ASP A 39 -4.38 11.44 -5.00
N LEU A 40 -5.45 10.85 -5.55
CA LEU A 40 -5.83 11.05 -6.95
C LEU A 40 -6.24 12.47 -7.29
N THR A 41 -6.58 13.30 -6.30
CA THR A 41 -6.94 14.70 -6.49
C THR A 41 -5.72 15.63 -6.52
N ASN A 42 -4.52 15.08 -6.28
CA ASN A 42 -3.29 15.86 -6.14
C ASN A 42 -2.14 15.28 -6.99
N ASN A 43 -1.84 15.94 -8.11
CA ASN A 43 -0.73 15.54 -8.98
C ASN A 43 0.64 15.52 -8.25
N LEU A 44 0.88 16.47 -7.35
CA LEU A 44 2.12 16.52 -6.58
C LEU A 44 2.28 15.28 -5.68
N SER A 45 1.18 14.66 -5.25
CA SER A 45 1.22 13.39 -4.52
C SER A 45 1.83 12.28 -5.38
N LEU A 46 1.38 12.11 -6.63
CA LEU A 46 1.95 11.12 -7.54
C LEU A 46 3.41 11.42 -7.88
N GLU A 47 3.76 12.67 -8.17
CA GLU A 47 5.16 13.06 -8.47
C GLU A 47 6.11 12.78 -7.29
N THR A 48 5.64 13.07 -6.07
CA THR A 48 6.40 12.80 -4.84
C THR A 48 6.62 11.29 -4.67
N ILE A 49 5.59 10.48 -4.93
CA ILE A 49 5.72 9.01 -4.84
C ILE A 49 6.64 8.47 -5.94
N ARG A 50 6.52 8.94 -7.20
CA ARG A 50 7.45 8.57 -8.30
C ARG A 50 8.91 8.90 -7.99
N SER A 51 9.15 9.97 -7.25
CA SER A 51 10.50 10.34 -6.79
C SER A 51 10.94 9.49 -5.61
N SER A 52 10.05 9.26 -4.64
CA SER A 52 10.33 8.54 -3.40
C SER A 52 10.64 7.05 -3.63
N VAL A 53 9.93 6.39 -4.54
CA VAL A 53 10.14 4.94 -4.83
C VAL A 53 11.54 4.62 -5.32
N LYS A 54 12.25 5.59 -5.92
CA LYS A 54 13.64 5.43 -6.38
C LYS A 54 14.64 5.30 -5.23
N HIS A 55 14.23 5.67 -4.02
CA HIS A 55 15.03 5.59 -2.80
C HIS A 55 14.64 4.39 -1.91
N VAL A 56 13.68 3.58 -2.35
CA VAL A 56 13.26 2.36 -1.64
C VAL A 56 14.12 1.21 -2.13
N ASP A 57 14.66 0.42 -1.20
CA ASP A 57 15.41 -0.78 -1.54
C ASP A 57 14.50 -1.79 -2.26
N ILE A 58 15.03 -2.46 -3.29
CA ILE A 58 14.25 -3.37 -4.13
C ILE A 58 13.62 -4.52 -3.34
N ASP A 59 14.27 -4.95 -2.26
CA ASP A 59 13.77 -6.01 -1.39
C ASP A 59 12.41 -5.65 -0.77
N TYR A 60 12.12 -4.35 -0.58
CA TYR A 60 10.81 -3.96 -0.05
C TYR A 60 9.65 -4.29 -0.98
N PHE A 61 9.89 -4.27 -2.29
CA PHE A 61 8.86 -4.58 -3.28
C PHE A 61 8.51 -6.08 -3.33
N LEU A 62 9.30 -6.94 -2.69
CA LEU A 62 9.04 -8.38 -2.53
C LEU A 62 8.05 -8.67 -1.38
N GLY A 63 6.95 -7.91 -1.34
CA GLY A 63 5.86 -8.08 -0.38
C GLY A 63 6.04 -7.38 0.97
N HIS A 64 6.99 -6.44 1.08
CA HIS A 64 7.16 -5.54 2.24
C HIS A 64 6.72 -4.09 1.94
N CYS A 65 6.01 -3.87 0.83
CA CYS A 65 5.50 -2.57 0.42
C CYS A 65 4.12 -2.70 -0.21
N CYS A 66 3.28 -1.67 -0.08
CA CYS A 66 2.09 -1.50 -0.90
C CYS A 66 1.79 -0.03 -1.19
N PHE A 67 1.05 0.20 -2.26
CA PHE A 67 0.47 1.49 -2.60
C PHE A 67 -0.96 1.59 -2.08
N VAL A 68 -1.33 2.75 -1.55
CA VAL A 68 -2.70 3.07 -1.15
C VAL A 68 -3.16 4.28 -1.94
N VAL A 69 -4.31 4.16 -2.59
CA VAL A 69 -4.92 5.22 -3.38
C VAL A 69 -6.12 5.77 -2.63
N THR A 70 -6.15 7.08 -2.45
CA THR A 70 -7.26 7.80 -1.84
C THR A 70 -8.03 8.61 -2.88
N GLN A 71 -9.25 9.03 -2.52
CA GLN A 71 -10.12 9.87 -3.33
C GLN A 71 -10.60 9.24 -4.66
N ALA A 72 -10.44 7.92 -4.85
CA ALA A 72 -10.83 7.21 -6.08
C ALA A 72 -12.33 7.25 -6.44
N LYS A 73 -13.20 7.57 -5.47
CA LYS A 73 -14.65 7.70 -5.70
C LYS A 73 -15.02 9.07 -6.29
N ASN A 74 -14.12 10.05 -6.22
CA ASN A 74 -14.38 11.43 -6.63
C ASN A 74 -13.78 11.70 -8.03
N GLU A 75 -14.22 10.93 -9.03
CA GLU A 75 -13.67 10.95 -10.39
C GLU A 75 -13.61 12.36 -11.00
N ALA A 76 -14.61 13.20 -10.73
CA ALA A 76 -14.68 14.58 -11.21
C ALA A 76 -13.54 15.47 -10.68
N MET A 77 -12.92 15.09 -9.55
CA MET A 77 -11.85 15.83 -8.90
C MET A 77 -10.47 15.21 -9.15
N HIS A 78 -10.38 14.13 -9.93
CA HIS A 78 -9.11 13.48 -10.23
C HIS A 78 -8.18 14.44 -10.99
N ALA A 79 -7.03 14.72 -10.39
CA ALA A 79 -5.90 15.38 -11.04
C ALA A 79 -4.95 14.36 -11.70
N VAL A 80 -5.11 13.08 -11.36
CA VAL A 80 -4.26 11.96 -11.78
C VAL A 80 -5.12 10.81 -12.29
N SER A 81 -4.72 10.20 -13.41
CA SER A 81 -5.37 9.01 -13.95
C SER A 81 -5.11 7.77 -13.08
N ILE A 82 -6.15 6.97 -12.83
CA ILE A 82 -6.00 5.67 -12.17
C ILE A 82 -5.02 4.77 -12.91
N GLN A 83 -5.00 4.79 -14.25
CA GLN A 83 -4.09 3.99 -15.06
C GLN A 83 -2.62 4.34 -14.81
N GLU A 84 -2.30 5.61 -14.56
CA GLU A 84 -0.93 6.01 -14.20
C GLU A 84 -0.49 5.43 -12.87
N VAL A 85 -1.40 5.42 -11.89
CA VAL A 85 -1.14 4.90 -10.55
C VAL A 85 -1.03 3.37 -10.58
N THR A 86 -1.92 2.70 -11.31
CA THR A 86 -1.85 1.24 -11.51
C THR A 86 -0.57 0.85 -12.24
N SER A 87 -0.20 1.55 -13.31
CA SER A 87 1.05 1.29 -14.04
C SER A 87 2.29 1.49 -13.15
N LEU A 88 2.24 2.47 -12.25
CA LEU A 88 3.32 2.67 -11.28
C LEU A 88 3.41 1.47 -10.32
N ALA A 89 2.30 1.06 -9.71
CA ALA A 89 2.28 -0.09 -8.79
C ALA A 89 2.73 -1.40 -9.47
N ASP A 90 2.29 -1.63 -10.70
CA ASP A 90 2.67 -2.79 -11.51
C ASP A 90 4.17 -2.78 -11.87
N SER A 91 4.75 -1.60 -12.13
CA SER A 91 6.19 -1.48 -12.43
C SER A 91 7.10 -1.88 -11.27
N TYR A 92 6.58 -1.85 -10.04
CA TYR A 92 7.26 -2.30 -8.82
C TYR A 92 6.66 -3.61 -8.28
N ASP A 93 5.85 -4.29 -9.08
CA ASP A 93 5.09 -5.49 -8.72
C ASP A 93 4.52 -5.46 -7.29
N SER A 94 3.93 -4.34 -6.89
CA SER A 94 3.46 -4.14 -5.52
C SER A 94 1.93 -3.99 -5.45
N PRO A 95 1.28 -4.42 -4.36
CA PRO A 95 -0.16 -4.30 -4.22
C PRO A 95 -0.66 -2.85 -4.27
N LEU A 96 -1.78 -2.64 -4.95
CA LEU A 96 -2.53 -1.38 -4.94
C LEU A 96 -3.84 -1.54 -4.17
N ILE A 97 -4.06 -0.69 -3.16
CA ILE A 97 -5.27 -0.73 -2.32
C ILE A 97 -6.01 0.59 -2.49
N CYS A 98 -7.23 0.55 -3.01
CA CYS A 98 -8.11 1.71 -3.04
C CYS A 98 -8.87 1.83 -1.72
N SER A 99 -8.83 3.01 -1.08
CA SER A 99 -9.57 3.26 0.16
C SER A 99 -9.91 4.73 0.29
N ASP A 100 -11.10 5.01 0.80
CA ASP A 100 -11.59 6.37 1.05
C ASP A 100 -11.53 6.66 2.55
N LEU A 101 -10.62 7.54 2.97
CA LEU A 101 -10.34 7.77 4.38
C LEU A 101 -11.40 8.63 5.09
N GLU A 102 -12.37 9.17 4.37
CA GLU A 102 -13.44 9.99 4.95
C GLU A 102 -14.37 9.15 5.83
N LYS A 103 -14.66 7.91 5.40
CA LYS A 103 -15.55 6.98 6.11
C LYS A 103 -14.79 6.17 7.15
N GLU A 104 -15.38 6.01 8.34
CA GLU A 104 -14.77 5.22 9.42
C GLU A 104 -14.62 3.74 9.06
N GLU A 105 -15.61 3.16 8.39
CA GLU A 105 -15.60 1.77 7.93
C GLU A 105 -14.41 1.48 7.00
N ASP A 106 -14.17 2.38 6.05
CA ASP A 106 -13.06 2.29 5.10
C ASP A 106 -11.70 2.42 5.81
N ARG A 107 -11.59 3.28 6.84
CA ARG A 107 -10.39 3.36 7.69
C ARG A 107 -10.16 2.08 8.49
N ILE A 108 -11.21 1.49 9.07
CA ILE A 108 -11.12 0.22 9.80
C ILE A 108 -10.70 -0.91 8.85
N PHE A 109 -11.29 -0.98 7.66
CA PHE A 109 -10.94 -1.97 6.65
C PHE A 109 -9.47 -1.84 6.22
N LEU A 110 -9.05 -0.64 5.82
CA LEU A 110 -7.68 -0.39 5.37
C LEU A 110 -6.68 -0.74 6.47
N SER A 111 -6.93 -0.27 7.70
CA SER A 111 -6.01 -0.52 8.81
C SER A 111 -5.87 -2.01 9.13
N ARG A 112 -6.96 -2.78 9.12
CA ARG A 112 -6.91 -4.24 9.26
C ARG A 112 -6.11 -4.90 8.13
N LYS A 113 -6.32 -4.47 6.89
CA LYS A 113 -5.60 -5.00 5.72
C LYS A 113 -4.10 -4.69 5.80
N LEU A 114 -3.72 -3.47 6.17
CA LEU A 114 -2.32 -3.07 6.35
C LEU A 114 -1.64 -3.83 7.50
N VAL A 115 -2.35 -4.02 8.63
CA VAL A 115 -1.83 -4.81 9.75
C VAL A 115 -1.64 -6.27 9.37
N HIS A 116 -2.54 -6.84 8.57
CA HIS A 116 -2.38 -8.21 8.05
C HIS A 116 -1.16 -8.34 7.12
N LEU A 117 -0.97 -7.40 6.19
CA LEU A 117 0.21 -7.39 5.32
C LEU A 117 1.51 -7.26 6.14
N LEU A 118 1.51 -6.38 7.15
CA LEU A 118 2.63 -6.23 8.08
C LEU A 118 2.89 -7.53 8.89
N GLN A 119 1.85 -8.22 9.35
CA GLN A 119 1.99 -9.49 10.07
C GLN A 119 2.71 -10.54 9.23
N VAL A 120 2.31 -10.67 7.96
CA VAL A 120 2.97 -11.58 7.01
C VAL A 120 4.41 -11.13 6.74
N SER A 121 4.62 -9.83 6.52
CA SER A 121 5.93 -9.19 6.29
C SER A 121 6.94 -9.46 7.41
N CYS A 122 6.49 -9.42 8.66
CA CYS A 122 7.30 -9.64 9.84
C CYS A 122 7.43 -11.13 10.24
N GLY A 123 6.80 -12.05 9.52
CA GLY A 123 6.83 -13.48 9.85
C GLY A 123 5.98 -13.88 11.06
N PHE A 124 4.98 -13.06 11.45
CA PHE A 124 3.99 -13.42 12.49
C PHE A 124 2.87 -14.33 11.97
N CYS A 125 2.88 -14.70 10.69
CA CYS A 125 1.98 -15.69 10.11
C CYS A 125 2.77 -16.96 9.78
N SER A 126 2.47 -18.08 10.43
CA SER A 126 3.24 -19.33 10.29
C SER A 126 3.11 -20.00 8.93
N ASP A 127 1.97 -19.80 8.25
CA ASP A 127 1.61 -20.56 7.06
C ASP A 127 1.66 -19.72 5.77
N VAL A 128 1.92 -18.41 5.88
CA VAL A 128 1.90 -17.47 4.76
C VAL A 128 3.17 -16.65 4.75
N THR A 129 3.88 -16.68 3.62
CA THR A 129 5.04 -15.82 3.37
C THR A 129 4.65 -14.64 2.48
N THR A 130 5.46 -13.58 2.50
CA THR A 130 5.28 -12.43 1.60
C THR A 130 5.27 -12.83 0.13
N LEU A 131 6.18 -13.73 -0.26
CA LEU A 131 6.27 -14.23 -1.63
C LEU A 131 5.04 -15.06 -2.05
N LEU A 132 4.47 -15.86 -1.14
CA LEU A 132 3.23 -16.60 -1.40
C LEU A 132 2.06 -15.63 -1.61
N LEU A 133 1.96 -14.61 -0.76
CA LEU A 133 0.93 -13.59 -0.84
C LEU A 133 1.05 -12.80 -2.15
N ASP A 134 2.26 -12.47 -2.56
CA ASP A 134 2.51 -11.75 -3.80
C ASP A 134 2.20 -12.60 -5.05
N SER A 135 2.63 -13.87 -5.05
CA SER A 135 2.35 -14.82 -6.15
C SER A 135 0.85 -15.09 -6.36
N THR A 136 0.06 -15.00 -5.29
CA THR A 136 -1.39 -15.22 -5.34
C THR A 136 -2.20 -13.94 -5.59
N ARG A 137 -1.58 -12.75 -5.54
CA ARG A 137 -2.24 -11.45 -5.74
C ARG A 137 -3.02 -11.37 -7.05
N LYS A 138 -2.46 -11.88 -8.15
CA LYS A 138 -3.06 -11.84 -9.49
C LYS A 138 -4.00 -13.02 -9.76
N SER A 139 -3.92 -14.09 -8.96
CA SER A 139 -4.65 -15.33 -9.21
C SER A 139 -6.14 -15.27 -8.81
N PHE A 140 -6.57 -14.21 -8.11
CA PHE A 140 -7.97 -13.99 -7.71
C PHE A 140 -8.76 -13.05 -8.64
N VAL A 141 -8.31 -12.84 -9.88
CA VAL A 141 -9.18 -12.30 -10.94
C VAL A 141 -9.97 -13.47 -11.54
N PHE A 142 -10.93 -14.02 -10.80
CA PHE A 142 -11.92 -14.96 -11.32
C PHE A 142 -13.33 -14.34 -11.18
N GLU A 143 -13.98 -14.18 -12.35
CA GLU A 143 -15.44 -14.22 -12.57
C GLU A 143 -16.38 -13.00 -12.37
N ASP A 144 -15.91 -11.74 -12.33
CA ASP A 144 -16.86 -10.60 -12.45
C ASP A 144 -16.98 -10.02 -13.87
N GLU A 145 -16.05 -10.31 -14.79
CA GLU A 145 -16.14 -9.84 -16.19
C GLU A 145 -16.98 -10.74 -17.11
N LEU A 146 -17.38 -11.95 -16.67
CA LEU A 146 -18.20 -12.85 -17.49
C LEU A 146 -19.71 -12.58 -17.40
N HIS A 147 -20.17 -11.90 -16.34
CA HIS A 147 -21.61 -11.67 -16.11
C HIS A 147 -22.16 -10.38 -16.77
N GLY A 148 -21.29 -9.54 -17.35
CA GLY A 148 -21.66 -8.31 -18.04
C GLY A 148 -21.96 -8.45 -19.54
N MET A 149 -21.68 -9.59 -20.17
CA MET A 149 -21.87 -9.81 -21.61
C MET A 149 -23.10 -10.67 -21.97
N MET A 150 -24.05 -10.83 -21.05
CA MET A 150 -25.26 -11.65 -21.28
C MET A 150 -26.58 -11.00 -20.85
N LYS A 151 -26.73 -9.69 -20.99
CA LYS A 151 -28.05 -9.04 -21.02
C LYS A 151 -28.15 -7.97 -22.09
#